data_AF-A0A6I0KI12-F1
#
_entry.id   AF-A0A6I0KI12-F1
#
_cell.length_a   1.000
_cell.length_b   1.000
_cell.length_c   1.000
_cell.angle_alpha   90.00
_cell.angle_beta   90.00
_cell.angle_gamma   90.00
#
_symmetry.space_group_name_H-M   'P 1'
#
loop_
_entity.id
_entity.type
_entity.pdbx_description
1 polymer ?
#
loop_
_entity_poly.entity_id
_entity_poly.type
_entity_poly.pdbx_seq_one_letter_code
_entity_poly.pdbx_strand_id
1 'polypeptide(L)'
;MNVQIEESWKIRLEPEFEKDYFRTLTNFVREEYSQYPIYPPGKLIFNAFNLCPFDKVKVVIIGQDPYHGPGQAHGLCFSVNDGVRFPPSLINIFKEIKDDIGTDA
;
A
#
# COMPACT_ATOMS: atom_id res chain seq x y z
N MET A 1 -2.38 -7.68 15.65
CA MET A 1 -1.13 -7.32 14.92
C MET A 1 -0.54 -6.08 15.60
N ASN A 2 0.78 -5.93 15.69
CA ASN A 2 1.35 -4.67 16.19
C ASN A 2 1.54 -3.72 14.98
N VAL A 3 0.68 -2.70 14.86
CA VAL A 3 0.71 -1.76 13.72
C VAL A 3 1.87 -0.79 13.90
N GLN A 4 2.80 -0.82 12.95
CA GLN A 4 3.97 0.07 12.92
C GLN A 4 3.83 1.00 11.73
N ILE A 5 3.43 2.24 12.02
CA ILE A 5 3.26 3.33 11.05
C ILE A 5 3.92 4.61 11.56
N GLU A 6 4.13 5.55 10.66
CA GLU A 6 4.66 6.88 11.00
C GLU A 6 3.78 7.56 12.07
N GLU A 7 4.42 8.27 13.00
CA GLU A 7 3.81 8.69 14.27
C GLU A 7 2.59 9.62 14.07
N SER A 8 2.66 10.54 13.11
CA SER A 8 1.54 11.45 12.84
C SER A 8 0.29 10.72 12.34
N TRP A 9 0.47 9.62 11.61
CA TRP A 9 -0.62 8.72 11.25
C TRP A 9 -1.10 7.89 12.43
N LYS A 10 -0.17 7.37 13.23
CA LYS A 10 -0.50 6.57 14.42
C LYS A 10 -1.43 7.33 15.35
N ILE A 11 -1.12 8.58 15.67
CA ILE A 11 -1.96 9.44 16.53
C ILE A 11 -3.39 9.57 15.97
N ARG A 12 -3.56 9.63 14.64
CA ARG A 12 -4.88 9.80 14.01
C ARG A 12 -5.67 8.50 13.87
N LEU A 13 -4.99 7.37 13.70
CA LEU A 13 -5.61 6.08 13.41
C LEU A 13 -5.66 5.14 14.63
N GLU A 14 -5.00 5.48 15.73
CA GLU A 14 -5.02 4.71 16.98
C GLU A 14 -6.43 4.31 17.43
N PRO A 15 -7.46 5.19 17.39
CA PRO A 15 -8.82 4.78 17.77
C PRO A 15 -9.41 3.68 16.89
N GLU A 16 -8.98 3.54 15.62
CA GLU A 16 -9.43 2.46 14.75
C GLU A 16 -8.76 1.13 15.10
N PHE A 17 -7.49 1.17 15.52
CA PHE A 17 -6.74 -0.04 15.87
C PHE A 17 -7.27 -0.74 17.13
N GLU A 18 -7.90 0.03 18.01
CA GLU A 18 -8.50 -0.49 19.25
C GLU A 18 -9.87 -1.14 19.06
N LYS A 19 -10.57 -0.86 17.95
CA LYS A 19 -11.91 -1.40 17.70
C LYS A 19 -11.90 -2.90 17.40
N ASP A 20 -12.97 -3.58 17.81
CA ASP A 20 -13.11 -5.04 17.67
C ASP A 20 -13.03 -5.53 16.22
N TYR A 21 -13.53 -4.73 15.27
CA TYR A 21 -13.46 -5.08 13.85
C TYR A 21 -12.00 -5.18 13.38
N PHE A 22 -11.13 -4.30 13.86
CA PHE A 22 -9.72 -4.27 13.46
C PHE A 22 -8.96 -5.44 14.09
N ARG A 23 -9.26 -5.75 15.35
CA ARG A 23 -8.73 -6.95 16.03
C ARG A 23 -9.12 -8.22 15.27
N THR A 24 -10.39 -8.35 14.90
CA THR A 24 -10.91 -9.48 14.09
C THR A 24 -10.19 -9.55 12.75
N LEU A 25 -10.12 -8.44 12.01
CA LEU A 25 -9.44 -8.36 10.72
C LEU A 25 -7.96 -8.77 10.81
N THR A 26 -7.22 -8.23 11.78
CA THR A 26 -5.78 -8.54 11.88
C THR A 26 -5.50 -9.98 12.29
N ASN A 27 -6.40 -10.63 13.02
CA ASN A 27 -6.29 -12.05 13.33
C ASN A 27 -6.54 -12.90 12.06
N PHE A 28 -7.64 -12.62 11.34
CA PHE A 28 -7.92 -13.24 10.05
C PHE A 28 -6.75 -13.11 9.08
N VAL A 29 -6.25 -11.88 8.86
CA VAL A 29 -5.12 -11.62 7.96
C VAL A 29 -3.87 -12.38 8.42
N ARG A 30 -3.56 -12.40 9.72
CA ARG A 30 -2.39 -13.15 10.23
C ARG A 30 -2.50 -14.64 9.95
N GLU A 31 -3.68 -15.22 10.13
CA GLU A 31 -3.95 -16.63 9.83
C GLU A 31 -3.74 -16.90 8.33
N GLU A 32 -4.26 -16.05 7.46
CA GLU A 32 -4.08 -16.16 6.00
C GLU A 32 -2.61 -16.14 5.59
N TYR A 33 -1.77 -15.25 6.16
CA TYR A 33 -0.32 -15.24 5.90
C TYR A 33 0.39 -16.54 6.31
N SER A 34 -0.18 -17.33 7.22
CA SER A 34 0.39 -18.62 7.63
C SER A 34 0.02 -19.76 6.69
N GLN A 35 -1.05 -19.61 5.89
CA GLN A 35 -1.63 -20.66 5.06
C GLN A 35 -1.41 -20.42 3.57
N TYR A 36 -1.35 -19.16 3.13
CA TYR A 36 -1.38 -18.78 1.73
C TYR A 36 -0.28 -17.77 1.36
N PRO A 37 0.11 -17.69 0.08
CA PRO A 37 0.96 -16.62 -0.42
C PRO A 37 0.18 -15.30 -0.48
N ILE A 38 0.18 -14.57 0.63
CA ILE A 38 -0.45 -13.25 0.75
C ILE A 38 0.55 -12.15 0.41
N TYR A 39 0.09 -11.12 -0.29
CA TYR A 39 0.87 -9.93 -0.68
C TYR A 39 0.23 -8.64 -0.18
N PRO A 40 1.02 -7.59 0.11
CA PRO A 40 2.50 -7.55 0.12
C PRO A 40 3.08 -8.33 1.33
N PRO A 41 4.41 -8.45 1.51
CA PRO A 41 4.96 -8.93 2.78
C PRO A 41 4.38 -8.14 3.98
N GLY A 42 4.06 -8.81 5.09
CA GLY A 42 3.33 -8.21 6.21
C GLY A 42 3.91 -6.88 6.74
N LYS A 43 5.25 -6.74 6.74
CA LYS A 43 5.95 -5.50 7.13
C LYS A 43 5.70 -4.30 6.19
N LEU A 44 5.20 -4.55 5.00
CA LEU A 44 4.94 -3.56 3.95
C LEU A 44 3.44 -3.24 3.81
N ILE A 45 2.54 -3.86 4.58
CA ILE A 45 1.09 -3.58 4.49
C ILE A 45 0.80 -2.08 4.63
N PHE A 46 1.49 -1.40 5.55
CA PHE A 46 1.30 0.03 5.82
C PHE A 46 2.39 0.92 5.22
N ASN A 47 3.09 0.48 4.17
CA ASN A 47 4.24 1.21 3.63
C ASN A 47 3.90 2.65 3.19
N ALA A 48 2.72 2.87 2.58
CA ALA A 48 2.25 4.21 2.23
C ALA A 48 2.23 5.19 3.41
N PHE A 49 1.76 4.73 4.57
CA PHE A 49 1.71 5.54 5.80
C PHE A 49 3.10 5.79 6.38
N ASN A 50 4.04 4.86 6.20
CA ASN A 50 5.43 5.02 6.64
C ASN A 50 6.22 6.02 5.77
N LEU A 51 5.93 6.07 4.48
CA LEU A 51 6.69 6.90 3.53
C LEU A 51 6.21 8.35 3.47
N CYS A 52 4.96 8.63 3.85
CA CYS A 52 4.38 9.97 3.82
C CYS A 52 3.72 10.32 5.16
N PRO A 53 4.36 11.13 6.02
CA PRO A 53 3.73 11.67 7.22
C PRO A 53 2.41 12.38 6.91
N PHE A 54 1.44 12.32 7.83
CA PHE A 54 0.10 12.88 7.68
C PHE A 54 0.13 14.35 7.21
N ASP A 55 0.94 15.18 7.86
CA ASP A 55 1.01 16.61 7.57
C ASP A 55 1.76 16.93 6.25
N LYS A 56 2.39 15.94 5.62
CA LYS A 56 3.04 16.08 4.30
C LYS A 56 2.15 15.64 3.14
N VAL A 57 0.98 15.06 3.42
CA VAL A 57 0.04 14.62 2.39
C VAL A 57 -0.48 15.83 1.61
N LYS A 58 -0.35 15.78 0.29
CA LYS A 58 -0.90 16.79 -0.64
C LYS A 58 -1.89 16.19 -1.63
N VAL A 59 -1.64 14.94 -2.04
CA VAL A 59 -2.43 14.20 -3.01
C VAL A 59 -2.60 12.78 -2.48
N VAL A 60 -3.80 12.22 -2.65
CA VAL A 60 -4.10 10.82 -2.34
C VAL A 60 -4.52 10.14 -3.64
N ILE A 61 -3.78 9.12 -4.04
CA ILE A 61 -4.14 8.22 -5.15
C ILE A 61 -4.67 6.94 -4.52
N ILE A 62 -5.88 6.53 -4.89
CA ILE A 62 -6.55 5.36 -4.33
C ILE A 62 -6.57 4.25 -5.38
N GLY A 63 -5.89 3.15 -5.09
CA GLY A 63 -6.03 1.89 -5.84
C GLY A 63 -7.13 1.00 -5.27
N GLN A 64 -7.36 -0.16 -5.89
CA GLN A 64 -8.35 -1.14 -5.44
C GLN A 64 -7.76 -2.09 -4.39
N ASP A 65 -6.85 -2.95 -4.81
CA ASP A 65 -6.17 -3.97 -4.00
C ASP A 65 -4.71 -4.14 -4.48
N PRO A 66 -3.84 -4.76 -3.67
CA PRO A 66 -2.45 -4.98 -4.06
C PRO A 66 -2.30 -5.89 -5.29
N TYR A 67 -1.24 -5.71 -6.06
CA TYR A 67 -0.87 -6.69 -7.09
C TYR A 67 -0.67 -8.08 -6.47
N HIS A 68 -1.23 -9.10 -7.11
CA HIS A 68 -1.27 -10.48 -6.61
C HIS A 68 -0.09 -11.36 -7.08
N GLY A 69 0.80 -10.82 -7.91
CA GLY A 69 1.99 -11.54 -8.39
C GLY A 69 3.17 -11.46 -7.41
N PRO A 70 4.02 -12.51 -7.34
CA PRO A 70 5.20 -12.51 -6.49
C PRO A 70 6.10 -11.29 -6.73
N GLY A 71 6.45 -10.57 -5.67
CA GLY A 71 7.38 -9.43 -5.72
C GLY A 71 6.83 -8.13 -6.30
N GLN A 72 5.57 -8.10 -6.75
CA GLN A 72 4.96 -6.91 -7.35
C GLN A 72 4.54 -5.89 -6.28
N ALA A 73 3.69 -6.30 -5.33
CA ALA A 73 3.16 -5.40 -4.32
C ALA A 73 4.17 -5.14 -3.20
N HIS A 74 4.34 -3.86 -2.85
CA HIS A 74 5.19 -3.41 -1.75
C HIS A 74 4.53 -2.36 -0.84
N GLY A 75 3.19 -2.27 -0.88
CA GLY A 75 2.43 -1.38 0.00
C GLY A 75 2.19 0.04 -0.52
N LEU A 76 2.43 0.28 -1.81
CA LEU A 76 2.03 1.49 -2.53
C LEU A 76 1.11 1.11 -3.70
N CYS A 77 0.00 1.85 -3.89
CA CYS A 77 -0.90 1.58 -5.02
C CYS A 77 -0.20 1.85 -6.36
N PHE A 78 -0.49 1.04 -7.38
CA PHE A 78 0.06 1.10 -8.74
C PHE A 78 1.59 0.90 -8.88
N SER A 79 2.36 1.08 -7.81
CA SER A 79 3.81 0.93 -7.83
C SER A 79 4.25 -0.55 -7.80
N VAL A 80 5.40 -0.82 -8.41
CA VAL A 80 6.12 -2.11 -8.34
C VAL A 80 7.60 -1.84 -8.02
N ASN A 81 8.32 -2.86 -7.54
CA ASN A 81 9.77 -2.75 -7.29
C ASN A 81 10.58 -2.69 -8.59
N ASP A 82 11.81 -2.18 -8.51
CA ASP A 82 12.76 -2.19 -9.62
C ASP A 82 12.97 -3.60 -10.18
N GLY A 83 13.09 -3.70 -11.51
CA GLY A 83 13.22 -4.96 -12.22
C GLY A 83 11.91 -5.74 -12.41
N VAL A 84 10.81 -5.32 -11.79
CA VAL A 84 9.48 -5.89 -12.05
C VAL A 84 8.88 -5.24 -13.29
N ARG A 85 8.38 -6.06 -14.21
CA ARG A 85 7.67 -5.57 -15.40
C ARG A 85 6.46 -4.73 -14.98
N PHE A 86 6.34 -3.53 -15.57
CA PHE A 86 5.21 -2.64 -15.30
C PHE A 86 3.87 -3.29 -15.66
N PRO A 87 2.89 -3.29 -14.74
CA PRO A 87 1.54 -3.75 -15.02
C PRO A 87 0.83 -2.83 -16.03
N PRO A 88 -0.21 -3.33 -16.74
CA PRO A 88 -0.91 -2.54 -17.76
C PRO A 88 -1.46 -1.20 -17.23
N SER A 89 -1.98 -1.17 -16.01
CA SER A 89 -2.49 0.06 -15.39
C SER A 89 -1.39 1.10 -15.19
N LEU A 90 -0.19 0.69 -14.74
CA LEU A 90 0.94 1.60 -14.55
C LEU A 90 1.46 2.13 -15.89
N ILE A 91 1.50 1.29 -16.92
CA ILE A 91 1.84 1.72 -18.29
C ILE A 91 0.86 2.78 -18.79
N ASN A 92 -0.43 2.62 -18.53
CA ASN A 92 -1.44 3.60 -18.92
C ASN A 92 -1.30 4.91 -18.13
N ILE A 93 -0.96 4.85 -16.84
CA ILE A 93 -0.63 6.03 -16.04
C ILE A 93 0.56 6.78 -16.66
N PHE A 94 1.61 6.08 -17.08
CA PHE A 94 2.77 6.73 -17.72
C PHE A 94 2.44 7.35 -19.07
N LYS A 95 1.57 6.74 -19.87
CA LYS A 95 1.08 7.34 -21.12
C LYS A 95 0.31 8.62 -20.84
N GLU A 96 -0.61 8.59 -19.87
CA GLU A 96 -1.39 9.77 -19.50
C GLU A 96 -0.50 10.89 -18.96
N ILE A 97 0.50 10.58 -18.14
CA ILE A 97 1.48 11.56 -17.68
C ILE A 97 2.19 12.23 -18.86
N LYS A 98 2.62 11.43 -19.85
CA LYS A 98 3.26 11.97 -21.05
C LYS A 98 2.32 12.87 -21.86
N ASP A 99 1.07 12.46 -22.01
CA ASP A 99 0.09 13.19 -22.82
C ASP A 99 -0.37 14.49 -22.12
N ASP A 100 -0.54 14.47 -20.79
CA ASP A 100 -1.01 15.61 -19.97
C ASP A 100 0.10 16.64 -19.72
N ILE A 101 1.27 16.20 -19.26
CA ILE A 101 2.35 17.10 -18.82
C ILE A 101 3.60 17.05 -19.72
N GLY A 102 3.55 16.33 -20.84
CA GLY A 102 4.61 16.32 -21.86
C GLY A 102 5.92 15.66 -21.43
N THR A 103 5.93 14.95 -20.30
CA THR A 103 7.16 14.42 -19.68
C THR A 103 7.10 12.90 -19.60
N ASP A 104 8.22 12.23 -19.95
CA ASP A 104 8.33 10.79 -19.73
C ASP A 104 8.44 10.49 -18.23
N ALA A 105 7.79 9.41 -17.80
CA ALA A 105 7.77 8.97 -16.41
C ALA A 105 9.05 8.24 -15.99
#